data_AF-A0A951UU75-F1
#
_entry.id   AF-A0A951UU75-F1
#
_cell.length_a   1.000
_cell.length_b   1.000
_cell.length_c   1.000
_cell.angle_alpha   90.00
_cell.angle_beta   90.00
_cell.angle_gamma   90.00
#
_symmetry.space_group_name_H-M   'P 1'
#
loop_
_entity.id
_entity.type
_entity.pdbx_description
1 polymer ?
#
loop_
_entity_poly.entity_id
_entity_poly.type
_entity_poly.pdbx_seq_one_letter_code
_entity_poly.pdbx_strand_id
1 'polypeptide(L)'
;MIFFICNDEIAGITDSCLEAGLPSGYKCIEGPNLLVHEVYWDGENVLPRPEQPSNEHYWDSTTNAWEATKPAVVPLINLEENWDKLISLLQSSPEWAHAYTAAERTLKANTAFTTLLSSLTTLRKVETLQFALAKLREAMSSISGLGDFSAEEIASINQKLTDSGFDFQLTGSTLPTPTLSPQRTEQPLHS
;
A
#
# COMPACT_ATOMS: atom_id res chain seq x y z
N MET A 1 23.48 -24.73 35.98
CA MET A 1 23.26 -24.97 34.54
C MET A 1 24.13 -23.99 33.77
N ILE A 2 24.77 -24.40 32.67
CA ILE A 2 25.72 -23.52 31.97
C ILE A 2 25.11 -23.12 30.62
N PHE A 3 25.18 -21.83 30.33
CA PHE A 3 24.68 -21.23 29.09
C PHE A 3 25.86 -20.83 28.22
N PHE A 4 25.75 -21.10 26.92
CA PHE A 4 26.67 -20.59 25.92
C PHE A 4 26.19 -19.23 25.44
N ILE A 5 27.03 -18.21 25.57
CA ILE A 5 26.79 -16.87 25.04
C ILE A 5 27.64 -16.67 23.79
N CYS A 6 27.03 -16.27 22.68
CA CYS A 6 27.72 -15.93 21.43
C CYS A 6 27.13 -14.63 20.89
N ASN A 7 27.99 -13.66 20.57
CA ASN A 7 27.57 -12.34 20.07
C ASN A 7 26.48 -11.67 20.93
N ASP A 8 26.66 -11.73 22.25
CA ASP A 8 25.72 -11.19 23.26
C ASP A 8 24.31 -11.81 23.24
N GLU A 9 24.19 -13.06 22.76
CA GLU A 9 22.95 -13.84 22.80
C GLU A 9 23.17 -15.24 23.39
N ILE A 10 22.12 -15.81 23.99
CA ILE A 10 22.14 -17.19 24.48
C ILE A 10 22.05 -18.15 23.28
N ALA A 11 23.15 -18.83 22.98
CA ALA A 11 23.27 -19.77 21.88
C ALA A 11 22.87 -21.21 22.26
N GLY A 12 22.88 -21.56 23.55
CA GLY A 12 22.52 -22.91 23.99
C GLY A 12 22.79 -23.16 25.47
N ILE A 13 22.51 -24.39 25.90
CA ILE A 13 22.65 -24.86 27.29
C ILE A 13 23.45 -26.15 27.34
N THR A 14 24.17 -26.35 28.43
CA THR A 14 24.97 -27.54 28.70
C THR A 14 25.09 -27.77 30.21
N ASP A 15 25.37 -29.02 30.59
CA ASP A 15 25.63 -29.41 31.98
C ASP A 15 27.11 -29.20 32.37
N SER A 16 27.99 -28.98 31.40
CA SER A 16 29.43 -28.75 31.62
C SER A 16 30.00 -27.77 30.59
N CYS A 17 30.88 -26.88 31.03
CA CYS A 17 31.66 -26.05 30.10
C CYS A 17 32.85 -26.86 29.60
N LEU A 18 33.10 -26.81 28.29
CA LEU A 18 34.26 -27.45 27.69
C LEU A 18 35.54 -26.72 28.15
N GLU A 19 36.33 -27.35 29.03
CA GLU A 19 37.64 -26.82 29.44
C GLU A 19 38.62 -26.75 28.26
N ALA A 20 38.41 -27.57 27.24
CA ALA A 20 39.20 -27.62 26.02
C ALA A 20 38.71 -26.60 24.98
N GLY A 21 38.99 -25.31 25.23
CA GLY A 21 39.00 -24.24 24.24
C GLY A 21 37.68 -24.00 23.51
N LEU A 22 36.84 -23.12 24.06
CA LEU A 22 35.67 -22.60 23.35
C LEU A 22 36.08 -21.94 22.01
N PRO A 23 35.29 -22.11 20.93
CA PRO A 23 35.47 -21.33 19.72
C PRO A 23 35.47 -19.83 20.03
N SER A 24 36.27 -19.05 19.27
CA SER A 24 36.32 -17.60 19.45
C SER A 24 34.93 -16.97 19.37
N GLY A 25 34.60 -16.10 20.32
CA GLY A 25 33.29 -15.44 20.42
C GLY A 25 32.29 -16.13 21.35
N TYR A 26 32.57 -17.35 21.82
CA TYR A 26 31.74 -18.05 22.79
C TYR A 26 32.23 -17.81 24.23
N LYS A 27 31.28 -17.64 25.15
CA LYS A 27 31.50 -17.63 26.60
C LYS A 27 30.60 -18.69 27.25
N CYS A 28 31.10 -19.35 28.28
CA CYS A 28 30.26 -20.14 29.19
C CYS A 28 29.90 -19.27 30.39
N ILE A 29 28.62 -19.11 30.67
CA ILE A 29 28.14 -18.41 31.86
C ILE A 29 27.26 -19.36 32.66
N GLU A 30 27.52 -19.46 33.96
CA GLU A 30 26.64 -20.20 34.86
C GLU A 30 25.36 -19.41 35.09
N GLY A 31 24.22 -20.10 35.07
CA GLY A 31 22.90 -19.49 35.22
C GLY A 31 21.90 -20.38 35.94
N PRO A 32 20.67 -19.89 36.11
CA PRO A 32 19.60 -20.61 36.78
C PRO A 32 19.27 -21.92 36.04
N ASN A 33 18.75 -22.89 36.79
CA ASN A 33 18.31 -24.17 36.23
C ASN A 33 16.93 -24.04 35.58
N LEU A 34 16.87 -23.29 34.48
CA LEU A 34 15.67 -22.95 33.72
C LEU A 34 15.90 -23.19 32.23
N LEU A 35 14.83 -23.36 31.47
CA LEU A 35 14.90 -23.54 30.02
C LEU A 35 15.35 -22.23 29.33
N VAL A 36 15.94 -22.34 28.14
CA VAL A 36 16.44 -21.18 27.37
C VAL A 36 15.36 -20.11 27.15
N HIS A 37 14.10 -20.50 26.96
CA HIS A 37 13.00 -19.57 26.72
C HIS A 37 12.49 -18.88 28.00
N GLU A 38 12.96 -19.30 29.18
CA GLU A 38 12.57 -18.75 30.48
C GLU A 38 13.64 -17.79 31.03
N VAL A 39 14.74 -17.58 30.29
CA VAL A 39 15.87 -16.74 30.71
C VAL A 39 16.23 -15.71 29.63
N TYR A 40 17.04 -14.72 30.00
CA TYR A 40 17.63 -13.75 29.10
C TYR A 40 19.05 -13.40 29.54
N TRP A 41 19.82 -12.80 28.62
CA TRP A 41 21.17 -12.30 28.86
C TRP A 41 21.13 -10.79 29.03
N ASP A 42 21.59 -10.28 30.18
CA ASP A 42 21.60 -8.84 30.48
C ASP A 42 22.90 -8.13 30.03
N GLY A 43 23.85 -8.88 29.45
CA GLY A 43 25.20 -8.40 29.11
C GLY A 43 26.29 -8.96 30.03
N GLU A 44 25.94 -9.47 31.20
CA GLU A 44 26.88 -9.97 32.22
C GLU A 44 26.44 -11.31 32.85
N ASN A 45 25.13 -11.49 33.06
CA ASN A 45 24.53 -12.64 33.73
C ASN A 45 23.35 -13.19 32.94
N VAL A 46 23.06 -14.48 33.16
CA VAL A 46 21.83 -15.13 32.68
C VAL A 46 20.79 -15.05 33.78
N LEU A 47 19.70 -14.32 33.54
CA LEU A 47 18.65 -14.07 34.52
C LEU A 47 17.31 -14.68 34.09
N PRO A 48 16.45 -15.10 35.03
CA PRO A 48 15.08 -15.50 34.72
C PRO A 48 14.29 -14.33 34.12
N ARG A 49 13.47 -14.60 33.12
CA ARG A 49 12.47 -13.64 32.65
C ARG A 49 11.44 -13.40 33.76
N PRO A 50 10.98 -12.16 33.99
CA PRO A 50 9.84 -11.91 34.85
C PRO A 50 8.58 -12.61 34.31
N GLU A 51 7.57 -12.80 35.16
CA GLU A 51 6.29 -13.37 34.73
C GLU A 51 5.66 -12.53 33.62
N GLN A 52 5.07 -13.21 32.62
CA GLN A 52 4.41 -12.55 31.51
C GLN A 52 3.15 -11.81 32.01
N PRO A 53 3.05 -10.48 31.82
CA PRO A 53 1.93 -9.69 32.35
C PRO A 53 0.57 -10.12 31.78
N SER A 54 0.54 -10.43 30.48
CA SER A 54 -0.64 -10.97 29.78
C SER A 54 -0.22 -11.64 28.46
N ASN A 55 -1.13 -12.45 27.89
CA ASN A 55 -0.92 -13.08 26.58
C ASN A 55 -0.75 -12.09 25.41
N GLU A 56 -1.01 -10.81 25.63
CA GLU A 56 -0.81 -9.74 24.64
C GLU A 56 0.61 -9.16 24.68
N HIS A 57 1.47 -9.59 25.60
CA HIS A 57 2.87 -9.15 25.67
C HIS A 57 3.80 -10.17 25.01
N TYR A 58 4.81 -9.69 24.29
CA TYR A 58 5.91 -10.51 23.80
C TYR A 58 7.22 -10.12 24.49
N TRP A 59 8.16 -11.07 24.61
CA TRP A 59 9.47 -10.79 25.16
C TRP A 59 10.34 -10.14 24.08
N ASP A 60 10.74 -8.89 24.28
CA ASP A 60 11.71 -8.23 23.42
C ASP A 60 13.13 -8.51 23.96
N SER A 61 13.92 -9.26 23.21
CA SER A 61 15.29 -9.63 23.58
C SER A 61 16.30 -8.47 23.47
N THR A 62 15.92 -7.37 22.82
CA THR A 62 16.76 -6.16 22.69
C THR A 62 16.60 -5.27 23.92
N THR A 63 15.35 -5.09 24.39
CA THR A 63 15.04 -4.28 25.58
C THR A 63 15.02 -5.10 26.86
N ASN A 64 15.09 -6.43 26.76
CA ASN A 64 15.00 -7.38 27.86
C ASN A 64 13.75 -7.13 28.73
N ALA A 65 12.61 -6.89 28.05
CA ALA A 65 11.36 -6.54 28.70
C ALA A 65 10.15 -7.18 27.99
N TRP A 66 9.05 -7.30 28.74
CA TRP A 66 7.75 -7.60 28.17
C TRP A 66 7.20 -6.34 27.50
N GLU A 67 7.10 -6.37 26.18
CA GLU A 67 6.47 -5.29 25.42
C GLU A 67 5.04 -5.68 25.07
N ALA A 68 4.10 -4.76 25.27
CA ALA A 68 2.76 -4.92 24.77
C ALA A 68 2.83 -5.04 23.24
N THR A 69 2.19 -6.07 22.68
CA THR A 69 1.98 -6.15 21.24
C THR A 69 1.26 -4.88 20.84
N LYS A 70 1.98 -3.95 20.19
CA LYS A 70 1.34 -2.76 19.64
C LYS A 70 0.17 -3.29 18.81
N PRO A 71 -1.07 -2.79 18.99
CA PRO A 71 -2.13 -3.14 18.08
C PRO A 71 -1.55 -2.86 16.70
N ALA A 72 -1.53 -3.91 15.86
CA ALA A 72 -1.03 -3.76 14.51
C ALA A 72 -1.74 -2.52 13.97
N VAL A 73 -0.97 -1.45 13.72
CA VAL A 73 -1.40 -0.49 12.72
C VAL A 73 -1.51 -1.40 11.53
N VAL A 74 -2.74 -1.84 11.21
CA VAL A 74 -3.02 -2.63 10.03
C VAL A 74 -2.31 -1.81 8.95
N PRO A 75 -1.17 -2.29 8.40
CA PRO A 75 -0.70 -1.68 7.18
C PRO A 75 -1.95 -1.78 6.31
N LEU A 76 -2.45 -0.66 5.77
CA LEU A 76 -3.46 -0.70 4.71
C LEU A 76 -2.95 -1.81 3.80
N ILE A 77 -3.58 -2.98 3.92
CA ILE A 77 -3.09 -4.20 3.30
C ILE A 77 -3.01 -3.76 1.85
N ASN A 78 -1.87 -3.96 1.19
CA ASN A 78 -1.79 -3.88 -0.25
C ASN A 78 -3.03 -4.61 -0.77
N LEU A 79 -4.09 -3.86 -1.07
CA LEU A 79 -5.30 -4.40 -1.62
C LEU A 79 -4.80 -4.76 -3.00
N GLU A 80 -4.39 -6.02 -3.17
CA GLU A 80 -4.01 -6.53 -4.47
C GLU A 80 -5.10 -6.07 -5.44
N GLU A 81 -4.67 -5.42 -6.51
CA GLU A 81 -5.56 -4.81 -7.51
C GLU A 81 -6.65 -5.81 -7.89
N ASN A 82 -7.86 -5.58 -7.38
CA ASN A 82 -8.94 -6.52 -7.50
C ASN A 82 -9.76 -6.19 -8.74
N TRP A 83 -9.23 -6.62 -9.88
CA TRP A 83 -9.83 -6.40 -11.20
C TRP A 83 -11.29 -6.87 -11.28
N ASP A 84 -11.60 -8.02 -10.68
CA ASP A 84 -12.95 -8.59 -10.72
C ASP A 84 -13.93 -7.78 -9.85
N LYS A 85 -13.48 -7.27 -8.70
CA LYS A 85 -14.23 -6.32 -7.89
C LYS A 85 -14.48 -5.01 -8.64
N LEU A 86 -13.45 -4.47 -9.30
CA LEU A 86 -13.59 -3.24 -10.10
C LEU A 86 -14.62 -3.42 -11.22
N ILE A 87 -14.56 -4.53 -11.96
CA ILE A 87 -15.54 -4.85 -13.01
C ILE A 87 -16.96 -4.90 -12.42
N SER A 88 -17.15 -5.62 -11.32
CA SER A 88 -18.46 -5.76 -10.67
C SER A 88 -19.03 -4.40 -10.21
N LEU A 89 -18.19 -3.57 -9.61
CA LEU A 89 -18.55 -2.23 -9.15
C LEU A 89 -18.87 -1.28 -10.32
N LEU A 90 -18.15 -1.39 -11.44
CA LEU A 90 -18.40 -0.57 -12.63
C LEU A 90 -19.65 -1.04 -13.39
N GLN A 91 -19.80 -2.33 -13.68
CA GLN A 91 -20.92 -2.84 -14.49
C GLN A 91 -22.31 -2.52 -13.91
N SER A 92 -22.39 -2.40 -12.58
CA SER A 92 -23.62 -2.05 -11.86
C SER A 92 -23.83 -0.54 -11.72
N SER A 93 -22.96 0.30 -12.29
CA SER A 93 -22.91 1.72 -11.99
C SER A 93 -23.53 2.62 -13.06
N PRO A 94 -24.07 3.79 -12.68
CA PRO A 94 -24.56 4.78 -13.64
C PRO A 94 -23.47 5.29 -14.58
N GLU A 95 -22.23 5.42 -14.11
CA GLU A 95 -21.11 5.91 -14.93
C GLU A 95 -20.79 4.94 -16.08
N TRP A 96 -21.00 3.64 -15.84
CA TRP A 96 -20.85 2.62 -16.88
C TRP A 96 -21.95 2.68 -17.93
N ALA A 97 -23.20 2.92 -17.52
CA ALA A 97 -24.30 3.17 -18.46
C ALA A 97 -24.08 4.44 -19.29
N HIS A 98 -23.52 5.48 -18.66
CA HIS A 98 -23.14 6.72 -19.33
C HIS A 98 -22.04 6.49 -20.38
N ALA A 99 -20.98 5.76 -20.01
CA ALA A 99 -19.92 5.34 -20.93
C ALA A 99 -20.44 4.48 -22.08
N TYR A 100 -21.35 3.55 -21.80
CA TYR A 100 -21.97 2.71 -22.81
C TYR A 100 -22.82 3.55 -23.80
N THR A 101 -23.60 4.49 -23.29
CA THR A 101 -24.36 5.44 -24.13
C THR A 101 -23.44 6.24 -25.05
N ALA A 102 -22.27 6.65 -24.57
CA ALA A 102 -21.26 7.31 -25.41
C ALA A 102 -20.76 6.40 -26.53
N ALA A 103 -20.48 5.13 -26.19
CA ALA A 103 -20.00 4.11 -27.12
C ALA A 103 -20.99 3.80 -28.25
N GLU A 104 -22.29 3.98 -28.02
CA GLU A 104 -23.32 3.84 -29.06
C GLU A 104 -23.40 5.05 -29.99
N ARG A 105 -22.95 6.23 -29.56
CA ARG A 105 -23.07 7.48 -30.34
C ARG A 105 -21.95 7.70 -31.35
N THR A 106 -20.72 7.24 -31.08
CA THR A 106 -19.58 7.49 -31.97
C THR A 106 -18.61 6.31 -32.03
N LEU A 107 -17.96 6.12 -33.19
CA LEU A 107 -16.92 5.10 -33.35
C LEU A 107 -15.71 5.35 -32.43
N LYS A 108 -15.36 6.62 -32.19
CA LYS A 108 -14.26 7.01 -31.29
C LYS A 108 -14.54 6.56 -29.86
N ALA A 109 -15.74 6.85 -29.33
CA ALA A 109 -16.13 6.42 -28.00
C ALA A 109 -16.30 4.89 -27.92
N ASN A 110 -16.82 4.25 -28.97
CA ASN A 110 -16.90 2.80 -29.05
C ASN A 110 -15.53 2.13 -28.90
N THR A 111 -14.54 2.60 -29.68
CA THR A 111 -13.17 2.09 -29.64
C THR A 111 -12.52 2.30 -28.26
N ALA A 112 -12.74 3.47 -27.66
CA ALA A 112 -12.23 3.76 -26.32
C ALA A 112 -12.89 2.87 -25.25
N PHE A 113 -14.20 2.65 -25.33
CA PHE A 113 -14.93 1.75 -24.43
C PHE A 113 -14.50 0.29 -24.60
N THR A 114 -14.28 -0.20 -25.82
CA THR A 114 -13.72 -1.54 -26.07
C THR A 114 -12.31 -1.67 -25.50
N THR A 115 -11.49 -0.62 -25.61
CA THR A 115 -10.15 -0.59 -25.00
C THR A 115 -10.24 -0.68 -23.48
N LEU A 116 -11.21 0.01 -22.86
CA LEU A 116 -11.49 -0.10 -21.42
C LEU A 116 -11.90 -1.52 -21.03
N LEU A 117 -12.81 -2.15 -21.78
CA LEU A 117 -13.20 -3.55 -21.56
C LEU A 117 -12.02 -4.50 -21.67
N SER A 118 -11.18 -4.35 -22.69
CA SER A 118 -9.97 -5.18 -22.87
C SER A 118 -8.97 -4.98 -21.74
N SER A 119 -8.82 -3.74 -21.27
CA SER A 119 -7.95 -3.40 -20.13
C SER A 119 -8.42 -4.08 -18.85
N LEU A 120 -9.72 -4.04 -18.58
CA LEU A 120 -10.34 -4.64 -17.39
C LEU A 120 -10.31 -6.18 -17.43
N THR A 121 -10.56 -6.79 -18.59
CA THR A 121 -10.78 -8.25 -18.68
C THR A 121 -9.53 -9.03 -19.05
N THR A 122 -8.75 -8.54 -20.02
CA THR A 122 -7.70 -9.33 -20.69
C THR A 122 -6.30 -8.85 -20.29
N LEU A 123 -6.05 -7.55 -20.36
CA LEU A 123 -4.70 -7.02 -20.18
C LEU A 123 -4.32 -6.91 -18.70
N ARG A 124 -5.26 -6.47 -17.84
CA ARG A 124 -5.08 -6.33 -16.39
C ARG A 124 -3.77 -5.61 -16.03
N LYS A 125 -3.53 -4.47 -16.67
CA LYS A 125 -2.39 -3.57 -16.42
C LYS A 125 -2.92 -2.18 -16.07
N VAL A 126 -2.42 -1.61 -14.97
CA VAL A 126 -2.87 -0.31 -14.46
C VAL A 126 -2.68 0.80 -15.48
N GLU A 127 -1.53 0.84 -16.17
CA GLU A 127 -1.21 1.87 -17.15
C GLU A 127 -2.18 1.83 -18.33
N THR A 128 -2.57 0.62 -18.76
CA THR A 128 -3.57 0.45 -19.82
C THR A 128 -4.96 0.88 -19.35
N LEU A 129 -5.33 0.57 -18.10
CA LEU A 129 -6.60 1.03 -17.51
C LEU A 129 -6.66 2.56 -17.43
N GLN A 130 -5.60 3.21 -16.95
CA GLN A 130 -5.49 4.67 -16.91
C GLN A 130 -5.62 5.28 -18.31
N PHE A 131 -4.89 4.75 -19.28
CA PHE A 131 -4.95 5.19 -20.67
C PHE A 131 -6.37 5.02 -21.25
N ALA A 132 -7.00 3.87 -21.02
CA ALA A 132 -8.33 3.58 -21.54
C ALA A 132 -9.39 4.53 -20.94
N LEU A 133 -9.34 4.79 -19.63
CA LEU A 133 -10.22 5.75 -18.97
C LEU A 133 -10.01 7.17 -19.51
N ALA A 134 -8.76 7.60 -19.69
CA ALA A 134 -8.45 8.91 -20.28
C ALA A 134 -8.99 9.03 -21.72
N LYS A 135 -8.82 7.99 -22.55
CA LYS A 135 -9.31 7.98 -23.93
C LYS A 135 -10.83 7.96 -24.02
N LEU A 136 -11.49 7.26 -23.10
CA LEU A 136 -12.95 7.24 -23.03
C LEU A 136 -13.47 8.64 -22.70
N ARG A 137 -12.90 9.31 -21.71
CA ARG A 137 -13.26 10.69 -21.34
C ARG A 137 -13.04 11.69 -22.46
N GLU A 138 -11.90 11.60 -23.14
CA GLU A 138 -11.59 12.41 -24.32
C GLU A 138 -12.60 12.19 -25.46
N ALA A 139 -13.06 10.95 -25.67
CA ALA A 139 -14.06 10.65 -26.66
C ALA A 139 -15.45 11.16 -26.23
N MET A 140 -15.84 10.97 -24.98
CA MET A 140 -17.11 11.42 -24.40
C MET A 140 -17.26 12.94 -24.45
N SER A 141 -16.22 13.69 -24.08
CA SER A 141 -16.24 15.16 -24.09
C SER A 141 -16.48 15.76 -25.47
N SER A 142 -16.17 15.02 -26.54
CA SER A 142 -16.41 15.44 -27.93
C SER A 142 -17.84 15.18 -28.42
N ILE A 143 -18.69 14.50 -27.64
CA ILE A 143 -20.06 14.16 -28.02
C ILE A 143 -21.02 15.26 -27.58
N SER A 144 -21.59 15.98 -28.55
CA SER A 144 -22.61 17.00 -28.29
C SER A 144 -23.80 16.45 -27.51
N GLY A 145 -24.18 17.13 -26.43
CA GLY A 145 -25.32 16.76 -25.58
C GLY A 145 -25.10 15.52 -24.71
N LEU A 146 -23.86 15.04 -24.57
CA LEU A 146 -23.49 14.01 -23.59
C LEU A 146 -22.46 14.58 -22.59
N GLY A 147 -21.30 15.04 -23.08
CA GLY A 147 -20.22 15.58 -22.24
C GLY A 147 -19.29 14.52 -21.64
N ASP A 148 -18.26 14.98 -20.93
CA ASP A 148 -17.39 14.14 -20.07
C ASP A 148 -18.17 13.68 -18.81
N PHE A 149 -17.57 12.80 -18.01
CA PHE A 149 -18.09 12.49 -16.68
C PHE A 149 -18.20 13.75 -15.81
N SER A 150 -19.28 13.85 -15.05
CA SER A 150 -19.45 14.90 -14.04
C SER A 150 -18.43 14.75 -12.91
N ALA A 151 -18.31 15.79 -12.07
CA ALA A 151 -17.41 15.73 -10.90
C ALA A 151 -17.82 14.61 -9.91
N GLU A 152 -19.12 14.41 -9.73
CA GLU A 152 -19.70 13.35 -8.90
C GLU A 152 -19.41 11.96 -9.47
N GLU A 153 -19.55 11.80 -10.79
CA GLU A 153 -19.22 10.55 -11.49
C GLU A 153 -17.71 10.24 -11.38
N ILE A 154 -16.84 11.24 -11.52
CA ILE A 154 -15.39 11.08 -11.35
C ILE A 154 -15.06 10.67 -9.90
N ALA A 155 -15.65 11.33 -8.91
CA ALA A 155 -15.46 10.98 -7.50
C ALA A 155 -15.93 9.53 -7.23
N SER A 156 -17.07 9.14 -7.80
CA SER A 156 -17.63 7.79 -7.71
C SER A 156 -16.74 6.74 -8.39
N ILE A 157 -16.14 7.03 -9.55
CA ILE A 157 -15.16 6.14 -10.20
C ILE A 157 -13.89 6.01 -9.34
N ASN A 158 -13.38 7.12 -8.80
CA ASN A 158 -12.21 7.11 -7.92
C ASN A 158 -12.44 6.29 -6.64
N GLN A 159 -13.65 6.37 -6.07
CA GLN A 159 -14.02 5.54 -4.94
C GLN A 159 -14.00 4.05 -5.31
N LYS A 160 -14.56 3.67 -6.48
CA LYS A 160 -14.54 2.27 -6.94
C LYS A 160 -13.13 1.74 -7.20
N LEU A 161 -12.24 2.58 -7.76
CA LEU A 161 -10.82 2.27 -7.93
C LEU A 161 -10.15 2.02 -6.58
N THR A 162 -10.35 2.94 -5.63
CA THR A 162 -9.81 2.85 -4.26
C THR A 162 -10.32 1.60 -3.54
N ASP A 163 -11.64 1.35 -3.59
CA ASP A 163 -12.27 0.18 -3.00
C ASP A 163 -11.75 -1.13 -3.61
N SER A 164 -11.25 -1.09 -4.84
CA SER A 164 -10.69 -2.23 -5.57
C SER A 164 -9.16 -2.31 -5.47
N GLY A 165 -8.50 -1.46 -4.67
CA GLY A 165 -7.06 -1.53 -4.44
C GLY A 165 -6.18 -0.81 -5.46
N PHE A 166 -6.74 0.03 -6.33
CA PHE A 166 -5.96 0.77 -7.31
C PHE A 166 -5.42 2.08 -6.72
N ASP A 167 -4.10 2.29 -6.80
CA ASP A 167 -3.40 3.48 -6.32
C ASP A 167 -3.29 4.57 -7.41
N PHE A 168 -4.42 4.92 -8.03
CA PHE A 168 -4.50 6.08 -8.91
C PHE A 168 -5.90 6.70 -8.91
N GLN A 169 -5.96 7.97 -9.28
CA GLN A 169 -7.21 8.73 -9.35
C GLN A 169 -7.32 9.47 -10.68
N LEU A 170 -8.55 9.56 -11.18
CA LEU A 170 -8.93 10.41 -12.29
C LEU A 170 -9.01 11.85 -11.79
N THR A 171 -8.31 12.76 -12.47
CA THR A 171 -8.44 14.20 -12.22
C THR A 171 -9.66 14.74 -12.96
N GLY A 172 -10.48 15.55 -12.28
CA GLY A 172 -11.55 16.32 -12.94
C GLY A 172 -10.99 17.13 -14.12
N SER A 173 -11.76 17.25 -15.21
CA SER A 173 -11.44 18.19 -16.29
C SER A 173 -11.64 19.62 -15.78
N THR A 174 -10.74 20.13 -14.95
CA THR A 174 -10.55 21.58 -14.86
C THR A 174 -9.83 21.99 -16.12
N LEU A 175 -10.60 22.36 -17.15
CA LEU A 175 -10.08 23.25 -18.18
C LEU A 175 -9.36 24.39 -17.42
N PRO A 176 -8.06 24.65 -17.67
CA PRO A 176 -7.41 25.79 -17.07
C PRO A 176 -8.26 27.01 -17.45
N THR A 177 -8.80 27.70 -16.44
CA THR A 177 -9.45 28.98 -16.67
C THR A 177 -8.43 29.81 -17.43
N PRO A 178 -8.72 30.28 -18.65
CA PRO A 178 -7.77 31.07 -19.41
C PRO A 178 -7.43 32.26 -18.54
N THR A 179 -6.20 32.28 -18.02
CA THR A 179 -5.69 33.44 -17.32
C THR A 179 -5.67 34.54 -18.38
N LEU A 180 -6.63 35.45 -18.30
CA LEU A 180 -6.65 36.68 -19.09
C LEU A 180 -5.30 37.34 -18.87
N SER A 181 -4.41 37.16 -19.85
CA SER A 181 -3.15 37.88 -19.87
C SER A 181 -3.49 39.36 -19.89
N PRO A 182 -2.95 40.18 -18.98
CA PRO A 182 -3.22 41.60 -18.99
C PRO A 182 -2.81 42.16 -20.36
N GLN A 183 -3.76 42.78 -21.06
CA GLN A 183 -3.47 43.46 -22.31
C GLN A 183 -2.36 44.49 -22.06
N ARG A 184 -1.22 44.27 -22.70
CA ARG A 184 -0.10 45.19 -22.68
C ARG A 184 -0.54 46.45 -23.43
N THR A 185 -0.89 47.49 -22.68
CA THR A 185 -1.16 48.82 -23.25
C THR A 185 0.13 49.33 -23.87
N GLU A 186 0.19 49.37 -25.20
CA GLU A 186 1.27 50.02 -25.93
C GLU A 186 1.18 51.53 -25.66
N GLN A 187 2.18 52.09 -24.98
CA GLN A 187 2.36 53.54 -24.91
C GLN A 187 2.96 54.03 -26.23
N PRO A 188 2.42 55.10 -26.84
CA PRO A 188 3.00 55.68 -28.03
C PRO A 188 4.30 56.43 -27.68
N LEU A 189 5.37 56.08 -28.39
CA LEU A 189 6.62 56.85 -28.40
C LEU A 189 6.35 58.18 -29.12
N HIS A 190 6.26 59.28 -28.37
CA HIS A 190 6.34 60.61 -28.96
C HIS A 190 7.82 61.02 -29.08
N SER A 191 8.19 61.36 -30.31
CA SER A 191 9.44 62.05 -30.68
C SER A 191 9.38 63.53 -30.35
#